data_AF-A0A7Y2C7V9-F1
#
_entry.id   AF-A0A7Y2C7V9-F1
#
_cell.length_a   1.000
_cell.length_b   1.000
_cell.length_c   1.000
_cell.angle_alpha   90.00
_cell.angle_beta   90.00
_cell.angle_gamma   90.00
#
_symmetry.space_group_name_H-M   'P 1'
#
loop_
_entity.id
_entity.type
_entity.pdbx_description
1 polymer ?
#
loop_
_entity_poly.entity_id
_entity_poly.type
_entity_poly.pdbx_seq_one_letter_code
_entity_poly.pdbx_strand_id
1 'polypeptide(L)'
;MSARTKVPDTYQVRNRDELIFLLTEAAELEHMLCLQYLFAAFTLKVEESEGVTQEELIHMNDWVQTLLLVARQEMVHLGLANNLLTSIGGSPHFRRPNFPQPSKYFPFPMELRRFSEKTIKRFICYERPSWVDPAAAFCAPTSGQKKDAGGSDGISPRPVPYETVGELYGIIRKAFETMDEGLLFVGPPTAQVGGDTLHLNFPTAGMSGIYDMMVLPVLDRQTALRVIDEIVEEGEGTHYPHDVQEIVRQIDKDAPKDIEKYLKKKLVSEALFAEVEAVLATQAESHYARFKDVLADLQAMKKKRKGFDPARAVVANPVLYEHPDVNMAKATVITHPDTRDVLDVSNAAYETMMLLLARFYAHTDETDEELSALNYAVFYPMMTMVTRPLSEVLTDMPAFKEVTEERAGPSFEQFPSVHFLPHKESAWMVLHERLDQIADRCEELGRRKGVPDRMSYIGRNVKTLAIKFKHKLES
;
A
#
# COMPACT_ATOMS: atom_id res chain seq x y z
N MET A 1 26.20 7.85 17.67
CA MET A 1 26.69 8.07 16.29
C MET A 1 25.47 8.44 15.47
N SER A 2 25.46 9.61 14.84
CA SER A 2 24.35 10.04 13.98
C SER A 2 24.19 9.01 12.85
N ALA A 3 22.97 8.51 12.66
CA ALA A 3 22.62 7.73 11.48
C ALA A 3 22.69 8.70 10.30
N ARG A 4 23.84 8.75 9.62
CA ARG A 4 23.99 9.52 8.39
C ARG A 4 23.14 8.85 7.31
N THR A 5 22.32 9.64 6.65
CA THR A 5 21.62 9.29 5.39
C THR A 5 22.64 8.72 4.41
N LYS A 6 22.29 7.62 3.71
CA LYS A 6 23.20 6.99 2.73
C LYS A 6 23.12 7.63 1.35
N VAL A 7 22.13 8.48 1.13
CA VAL A 7 22.07 9.36 -0.04
C VAL A 7 23.24 10.34 0.07
N PRO A 8 24.19 10.37 -0.88
CA PRO A 8 25.26 11.36 -0.86
C PRO A 8 24.67 12.77 -0.88
N ASP A 9 25.17 13.70 -0.07
CA ASP A 9 24.71 15.11 -0.07
C ASP A 9 24.82 15.79 -1.45
N THR A 10 25.64 15.22 -2.34
CA THR A 10 25.84 15.67 -3.72
C THR A 10 24.90 15.01 -4.73
N TYR A 11 24.07 14.04 -4.33
CA TYR A 11 23.14 13.38 -5.23
C TYR A 11 22.08 14.38 -5.70
N GLN A 12 21.99 14.56 -7.02
CA GLN A 12 20.97 15.37 -7.65
C GLN A 12 20.34 14.58 -8.79
N VAL A 13 19.02 14.66 -8.88
CA VAL A 13 18.27 14.13 -10.01
C VAL A 13 18.60 14.97 -11.24
N ARG A 14 19.14 14.33 -12.28
CA ARG A 14 19.75 15.02 -13.43
C ARG A 14 18.72 15.57 -14.41
N ASN A 15 17.62 14.85 -14.60
CA ASN A 15 16.64 15.14 -15.64
C ASN A 15 15.28 14.50 -15.31
N ARG A 16 14.27 14.82 -16.13
CA ARG A 16 12.90 14.30 -16.01
C ARG A 16 12.85 12.77 -16.04
N ASP A 17 13.64 12.12 -16.89
CA ASP A 17 13.63 10.65 -17.02
C ASP A 17 14.04 9.97 -15.71
N GLU A 18 15.06 10.50 -15.04
CA GLU A 18 15.48 10.03 -13.71
C GLU A 18 14.44 10.34 -12.63
N LEU A 19 13.70 11.46 -12.72
CA LEU A 19 12.59 11.75 -11.80
C LEU A 19 11.39 10.83 -12.02
N ILE A 20 11.02 10.55 -13.27
CA ILE A 20 9.97 9.59 -13.63
C ILE A 20 10.35 8.21 -13.11
N PHE A 21 11.60 7.78 -13.30
CA PHE A 21 12.09 6.51 -12.76
C PHE A 21 11.90 6.40 -11.25
N LEU A 22 12.28 7.43 -10.48
CA LEU A 22 12.13 7.44 -9.02
C LEU A 22 10.65 7.44 -8.59
N LEU A 23 9.80 8.17 -9.28
CA LEU A 23 8.36 8.17 -9.01
C LEU A 23 7.70 6.83 -9.37
N THR A 24 8.18 6.15 -10.41
CA THR A 24 7.79 4.77 -10.74
C THR A 24 8.21 3.80 -9.64
N GLU A 25 9.44 3.92 -9.12
CA GLU A 25 9.88 3.13 -7.96
C GLU A 25 9.03 3.43 -6.71
N ALA A 26 8.65 4.69 -6.48
CA ALA A 26 7.76 5.09 -5.39
C ALA A 26 6.39 4.43 -5.54
N ALA A 27 5.75 4.54 -6.71
CA ALA A 27 4.45 3.92 -6.98
C ALA A 27 4.47 2.38 -6.78
N GLU A 28 5.52 1.70 -7.21
CA GLU A 28 5.69 0.26 -6.95
C GLU A 28 5.79 -0.03 -5.44
N LEU A 29 6.53 0.80 -4.71
CA LEU A 29 6.73 0.65 -3.28
C LEU A 29 5.43 0.80 -2.49
N GLU A 30 4.68 1.90 -2.69
CA GLU A 30 3.39 2.13 -2.00
C GLU A 30 2.41 1.00 -2.29
N HIS A 31 2.34 0.58 -3.55
CA HIS A 31 1.46 -0.52 -3.93
C HIS A 31 1.87 -1.83 -3.22
N MET A 32 3.16 -2.15 -3.17
CA MET A 32 3.61 -3.38 -2.51
C MET A 32 3.48 -3.33 -0.99
N LEU A 33 3.60 -2.16 -0.35
CA LEU A 33 3.33 -1.99 1.08
C LEU A 33 1.83 -2.18 1.37
N CYS A 34 0.96 -1.51 0.61
CA CYS A 34 -0.50 -1.70 0.67
C CYS A 34 -0.89 -3.19 0.66
N LEU A 35 -0.40 -3.96 -0.31
CA LEU A 35 -0.78 -5.36 -0.47
C LEU A 35 -0.28 -6.25 0.69
N GLN A 36 0.89 -5.95 1.26
CA GLN A 36 1.39 -6.66 2.44
C GLN A 36 0.50 -6.40 3.67
N TYR A 37 0.03 -5.17 3.84
CA TYR A 37 -0.84 -4.78 4.95
C TYR A 37 -2.23 -5.42 4.82
N LEU A 38 -2.82 -5.38 3.61
CA LEU A 38 -4.06 -6.10 3.31
C LEU A 38 -3.94 -7.60 3.56
N PHE A 39 -2.88 -8.23 3.06
CA PHE A 39 -2.66 -9.66 3.24
C PHE A 39 -2.63 -10.04 4.72
N ALA A 40 -1.82 -9.33 5.52
CA ALA A 40 -1.73 -9.58 6.96
C ALA A 40 -3.10 -9.40 7.64
N ALA A 41 -3.84 -8.33 7.32
CA ALA A 41 -5.17 -8.09 7.86
C ALA A 41 -6.15 -9.24 7.57
N PHE A 42 -6.17 -9.74 6.32
CA PHE A 42 -7.07 -10.83 5.92
C PHE A 42 -6.76 -12.16 6.59
N THR A 43 -5.54 -12.37 7.11
CA THR A 43 -5.19 -13.61 7.81
C THR A 43 -5.67 -13.66 9.26
N LEU A 44 -6.11 -12.54 9.85
CA LEU A 44 -6.59 -12.52 11.24
C LEU A 44 -7.89 -13.32 11.38
N LYS A 45 -8.01 -14.06 12.48
CA LYS A 45 -9.24 -14.76 12.86
C LYS A 45 -10.32 -13.76 13.24
N VAL A 46 -11.59 -14.09 13.01
CA VAL A 46 -12.72 -13.17 13.15
C VAL A 46 -13.84 -13.70 14.05
N GLU A 47 -13.77 -14.95 14.49
CA GLU A 47 -14.80 -15.60 15.30
C GLU A 47 -14.23 -16.53 16.39
N GLU A 48 -14.99 -16.76 17.47
CA GLU A 48 -14.54 -17.56 18.62
C GLU A 48 -14.31 -19.04 18.26
N SER A 49 -15.01 -19.56 17.25
CA SER A 49 -14.81 -20.91 16.69
C SER A 49 -13.39 -21.13 16.15
N GLU A 50 -12.62 -20.07 15.89
CA GLU A 50 -11.22 -20.15 15.45
C GLU A 50 -10.21 -20.22 16.63
N GLY A 51 -10.71 -20.38 17.86
CA GLY A 51 -9.88 -20.59 19.05
C GLY A 51 -9.32 -19.31 19.68
N VAL A 52 -10.07 -18.21 19.54
CA VAL A 52 -9.84 -16.92 20.21
C VAL A 52 -11.05 -16.58 21.08
N THR A 53 -10.85 -15.81 22.15
CA THR A 53 -11.95 -15.38 23.04
C THR A 53 -12.62 -14.11 22.54
N GLN A 54 -13.84 -13.82 23.01
CA GLN A 54 -14.49 -12.53 22.73
C GLN A 54 -13.65 -11.31 23.19
N GLU A 55 -12.93 -11.39 24.31
CA GLU A 55 -12.00 -10.33 24.76
C GLU A 55 -10.87 -10.15 23.74
N GLU A 56 -10.29 -11.25 23.26
CA GLU A 56 -9.24 -11.23 22.23
C GLU A 56 -9.73 -10.64 20.92
N LEU A 57 -10.96 -10.97 20.51
CA LEU A 57 -11.56 -10.46 19.29
C LEU A 57 -11.73 -8.94 19.30
N ILE A 58 -11.95 -8.31 20.46
CA ILE A 58 -12.04 -6.84 20.56
C ILE A 58 -10.69 -6.22 20.13
N HIS A 59 -9.59 -6.66 20.76
CA HIS A 59 -8.24 -6.21 20.41
C HIS A 59 -7.88 -6.52 18.94
N MET A 60 -8.21 -7.73 18.49
CA MET A 60 -7.92 -8.16 17.12
C MET A 60 -8.69 -7.34 16.08
N ASN A 61 -9.94 -6.96 16.37
CA ASN A 61 -10.71 -6.08 15.50
C ASN A 61 -10.05 -4.71 15.37
N ASP A 62 -9.55 -4.13 16.47
CA ASP A 62 -8.80 -2.87 16.42
C ASP A 62 -7.53 -2.98 15.57
N TRP A 63 -6.82 -4.12 15.65
CA TRP A 63 -5.66 -4.38 14.79
C TRP A 63 -6.08 -4.48 13.32
N VAL A 64 -7.14 -5.23 12.99
CA VAL A 64 -7.66 -5.33 11.61
C VAL A 64 -7.99 -3.94 11.08
N GLN A 65 -8.73 -3.12 11.83
CA GLN A 65 -9.08 -1.76 11.40
C GLN A 65 -7.85 -0.90 11.17
N THR A 66 -6.85 -0.99 12.06
CA THR A 66 -5.58 -0.27 11.91
C THR A 66 -4.84 -0.68 10.64
N LEU A 67 -4.68 -1.99 10.37
CA LEU A 67 -3.99 -2.46 9.17
C LEU A 67 -4.75 -2.07 7.89
N LEU A 68 -6.09 -2.16 7.88
CA LEU A 68 -6.91 -1.79 6.73
C LEU A 68 -6.91 -0.28 6.47
N LEU A 69 -6.86 0.53 7.52
CA LEU A 69 -6.72 1.98 7.41
C LEU A 69 -5.37 2.35 6.78
N VAL A 70 -4.27 1.84 7.33
CA VAL A 70 -2.93 2.10 6.79
C VAL A 70 -2.84 1.62 5.34
N ALA A 71 -3.36 0.43 5.02
CA ALA A 71 -3.42 -0.05 3.63
C ALA A 71 -4.22 0.89 2.71
N ARG A 72 -5.28 1.53 3.21
CA ARG A 72 -6.06 2.50 2.46
C ARG A 72 -5.29 3.81 2.25
N GLN A 73 -4.51 4.26 3.22
CA GLN A 73 -3.59 5.39 3.08
C GLN A 73 -2.51 5.09 2.04
N GLU A 74 -1.93 3.88 2.03
CA GLU A 74 -0.99 3.48 0.98
C GLU A 74 -1.60 3.47 -0.43
N MET A 75 -2.90 3.17 -0.56
CA MET A 75 -3.59 3.33 -1.84
C MET A 75 -3.73 4.80 -2.26
N VAL A 76 -3.91 5.70 -1.28
CA VAL A 76 -3.92 7.16 -1.51
C VAL A 76 -2.52 7.61 -1.94
N HIS A 77 -1.46 7.16 -1.27
CA HIS A 77 -0.07 7.44 -1.65
C HIS A 77 0.25 6.97 -3.06
N LEU A 78 -0.18 5.76 -3.44
CA LEU A 78 -0.09 5.29 -4.82
C LEU A 78 -0.80 6.24 -5.80
N GLY A 79 -2.01 6.69 -5.47
CA GLY A 79 -2.73 7.68 -6.28
C GLY A 79 -2.01 9.02 -6.41
N LEU A 80 -1.42 9.50 -5.32
CA LEU A 80 -0.64 10.74 -5.27
C LEU A 80 0.69 10.63 -6.05
N ALA A 81 1.39 9.51 -5.95
CA ALA A 81 2.56 9.22 -6.78
C ALA A 81 2.22 9.22 -8.27
N ASN A 82 1.03 8.74 -8.63
CA ASN A 82 0.51 8.82 -10.00
C ASN A 82 0.14 10.25 -10.43
N ASN A 83 -0.38 11.10 -9.54
CA ASN A 83 -0.55 12.53 -9.82
C ASN A 83 0.80 13.23 -10.04
N LEU A 84 1.82 12.93 -9.23
CA LEU A 84 3.19 13.43 -9.42
C LEU A 84 3.75 12.99 -10.78
N LEU A 85 3.64 11.70 -11.13
CA LEU A 85 4.08 11.17 -12.43
C LEU A 85 3.41 11.92 -13.59
N THR A 86 2.09 11.96 -13.59
CA THR A 86 1.31 12.58 -14.67
C THR A 86 1.58 14.07 -14.81
N SER A 87 1.77 14.79 -13.71
CA SER A 87 2.07 16.24 -13.72
C SER A 87 3.34 16.57 -14.50
N ILE A 88 4.32 15.66 -14.51
CA ILE A 88 5.59 15.79 -15.23
C ILE A 88 5.62 15.00 -16.53
N GLY A 89 4.48 14.56 -17.06
CA GLY A 89 4.39 13.83 -18.33
C GLY A 89 4.79 12.35 -18.27
N GLY A 90 4.93 11.78 -17.06
CA GLY A 90 5.00 10.34 -16.87
C GLY A 90 3.61 9.69 -17.04
N SER A 91 3.58 8.42 -17.46
CA SER A 91 2.32 7.66 -17.48
C SER A 91 1.99 7.13 -16.08
N PRO A 92 0.71 6.99 -15.70
CA PRO A 92 0.34 6.30 -14.47
C PRO A 92 0.93 4.89 -14.42
N HIS A 93 1.41 4.49 -13.25
CA HIS A 93 2.08 3.22 -12.98
C HIS A 93 1.39 2.45 -11.86
N PHE A 94 0.55 1.49 -12.24
CA PHE A 94 -0.10 0.53 -11.33
C PHE A 94 0.50 -0.88 -11.42
N ARG A 95 1.51 -1.05 -12.29
CA ARG A 95 2.23 -2.31 -12.43
C ARG A 95 3.29 -2.43 -11.34
N ARG A 96 3.60 -3.67 -10.96
CA ARG A 96 4.65 -3.99 -9.99
C ARG A 96 5.12 -5.42 -10.20
N PRO A 97 6.31 -5.80 -9.72
CA PRO A 97 6.75 -7.20 -9.73
C PRO A 97 5.96 -8.08 -8.75
N ASN A 98 5.76 -9.36 -9.08
CA ASN A 98 4.99 -10.31 -8.26
C ASN A 98 5.73 -10.71 -6.97
N PHE A 99 5.03 -11.06 -5.88
CA PHE A 99 5.69 -11.47 -4.64
C PHE A 99 6.21 -12.92 -4.70
N PRO A 100 7.29 -13.26 -3.97
CA PRO A 100 8.15 -12.36 -3.17
C PRO A 100 9.24 -11.69 -4.01
N GLN A 101 9.61 -10.48 -3.60
CA GLN A 101 10.72 -9.73 -4.21
C GLN A 101 11.87 -9.52 -3.22
N PRO A 102 13.14 -9.63 -3.66
CA PRO A 102 14.23 -9.10 -2.86
C PRO A 102 13.98 -7.61 -2.67
N SER A 103 14.10 -7.11 -1.44
CA SER A 103 14.00 -5.67 -1.24
C SER A 103 15.28 -5.02 -1.71
N LYS A 104 15.16 -4.02 -2.58
CA LYS A 104 16.29 -3.20 -3.02
C LYS A 104 16.71 -2.20 -1.93
N TYR A 105 15.80 -1.86 -1.02
CA TYR A 105 15.91 -0.69 -0.13
C TYR A 105 15.88 -1.06 1.37
N PHE A 106 15.11 -2.08 1.73
CA PHE A 106 14.93 -2.54 3.11
C PHE A 106 15.76 -3.80 3.42
N PRO A 107 16.10 -4.06 4.69
CA PRO A 107 16.89 -5.23 5.08
C PRO A 107 16.15 -6.58 4.93
N PHE A 108 14.88 -6.56 4.55
CA PHE A 108 14.02 -7.75 4.40
C PHE A 108 13.37 -7.78 3.03
N PRO A 109 13.18 -8.96 2.42
CA PRO A 109 12.41 -9.09 1.19
C PRO A 109 10.95 -8.69 1.38
N MET A 110 10.35 -8.16 0.32
CA MET A 110 8.92 -7.87 0.23
C MET A 110 8.18 -9.20 0.05
N GLU A 111 7.37 -9.58 1.02
CA GLU A 111 6.75 -10.91 1.13
C GLU A 111 5.32 -10.79 1.65
N LEU A 112 4.39 -11.57 1.08
CA LEU A 112 3.06 -11.76 1.64
C LEU A 112 3.14 -12.74 2.81
N ARG A 113 2.89 -12.25 4.03
CA ARG A 113 2.96 -13.05 5.26
C ARG A 113 1.78 -12.80 6.16
N ARG A 114 1.29 -13.87 6.78
CA ARG A 114 0.23 -13.78 7.78
C ARG A 114 0.60 -12.84 8.92
N PHE A 115 -0.42 -12.29 9.57
CA PHE A 115 -0.25 -11.47 10.75
C PHE A 115 0.50 -12.27 11.82
N SER A 116 1.58 -11.65 12.31
CA SER A 116 2.42 -12.19 13.38
C SER A 116 3.25 -11.07 13.96
N GLU A 117 3.82 -11.30 15.15
CA GLU A 117 4.76 -10.35 15.75
C GLU A 117 5.94 -10.03 14.82
N LYS A 118 6.41 -11.02 14.05
CA LYS A 118 7.49 -10.83 13.08
C LYS A 118 7.05 -9.97 11.90
N THR A 119 5.81 -10.13 11.45
CA THR A 119 5.23 -9.37 10.34
C THR A 119 5.04 -7.91 10.74
N ILE A 120 4.47 -7.63 11.91
CA ILE A 120 4.30 -6.25 12.39
C ILE A 120 5.65 -5.56 12.64
N LYS A 121 6.66 -6.28 13.16
CA LYS A 121 8.03 -5.75 13.26
C LYS A 121 8.64 -5.35 11.90
N ARG A 122 8.26 -6.04 10.81
CA ARG A 122 8.66 -5.63 9.46
C ARG A 122 7.95 -4.37 9.00
N PHE A 123 6.66 -4.24 9.31
CA PHE A 123 5.89 -3.03 8.96
C PHE A 123 6.45 -1.80 9.69
N ILE A 124 6.77 -1.93 10.99
CA ILE A 124 7.50 -0.89 11.75
C ILE A 124 8.84 -0.55 11.08
N CYS A 125 9.51 -1.53 10.49
CA CYS A 125 10.76 -1.28 9.79
C CYS A 125 10.57 -0.54 8.46
N TYR A 126 9.51 -0.86 7.70
CA TYR A 126 9.22 -0.20 6.43
C TYR A 126 8.82 1.26 6.62
N GLU A 127 8.00 1.55 7.62
CA GLU A 127 7.53 2.89 7.98
C GLU A 127 8.53 3.68 8.83
N ARG A 128 9.74 3.15 9.02
CA ARG A 128 10.71 3.74 9.95
C ARG A 128 11.13 5.13 9.48
N PRO A 129 11.02 6.16 10.33
CA PRO A 129 11.56 7.48 10.01
C PRO A 129 13.07 7.48 9.84
N SER A 130 13.58 8.27 8.90
CA SER A 130 15.02 8.37 8.60
C SER A 130 15.91 8.63 9.83
N TRP A 131 15.44 9.42 10.81
CA TRP A 131 16.19 9.75 12.03
C TRP A 131 16.20 8.65 13.11
N VAL A 132 15.30 7.68 13.02
CA VAL A 132 15.20 6.56 13.98
C VAL A 132 16.28 5.52 13.68
N ASP A 133 17.00 5.07 14.72
CA ASP A 133 18.02 4.04 14.58
C ASP A 133 17.41 2.73 14.00
N PRO A 134 17.98 2.16 12.93
CA PRO A 134 17.47 0.92 12.34
C PRO A 134 17.29 -0.22 13.34
N ALA A 135 18.18 -0.37 14.33
CA ALA A 135 18.06 -1.41 15.34
C ALA A 135 16.84 -1.21 16.25
N ALA A 136 16.47 0.06 16.54
CA ALA A 136 15.33 0.39 17.38
C ALA A 136 13.98 0.09 16.71
N ALA A 137 13.94 0.11 15.37
CA ALA A 137 12.76 -0.17 14.55
C ALA A 137 12.82 -1.55 13.87
N PHE A 138 13.58 -2.49 14.42
CA PHE A 138 13.69 -3.86 13.93
C PHE A 138 14.25 -4.01 12.50
N CYS A 139 14.92 -2.98 11.98
CA CYS A 139 15.60 -2.93 10.68
C CYS A 139 17.08 -3.33 10.73
N ALA A 140 17.48 -4.20 11.66
CA ALA A 140 18.87 -4.66 11.69
C ALA A 140 19.25 -5.31 10.35
N PRO A 141 20.35 -4.91 9.69
CA PRO A 141 20.73 -5.45 8.40
C PRO A 141 20.89 -6.97 8.47
N THR A 142 20.22 -7.70 7.59
CA THR A 142 20.63 -9.07 7.31
C THR A 142 21.87 -9.01 6.41
N SER A 143 22.92 -9.73 6.79
CA SER A 143 24.18 -9.72 6.06
C SER A 143 23.97 -10.14 4.60
N GLY A 144 24.42 -9.31 3.65
CA GLY A 144 24.71 -9.78 2.28
C GLY A 144 23.98 -9.14 1.11
N GLN A 145 23.20 -8.06 1.27
CA GLN A 145 22.75 -7.32 0.08
C GLN A 145 23.89 -6.46 -0.47
N LYS A 146 24.51 -6.94 -1.55
CA LYS A 146 25.34 -6.10 -2.42
C LYS A 146 24.40 -5.06 -3.03
N LYS A 147 24.51 -3.81 -2.59
CA LYS A 147 23.91 -2.67 -3.28
C LYS A 147 24.76 -2.42 -4.52
N ASP A 148 24.15 -2.41 -5.70
CA ASP A 148 24.86 -2.03 -6.92
C ASP A 148 25.27 -0.56 -6.81
N ALA A 149 26.53 -0.37 -6.40
CA ALA A 149 27.18 0.92 -6.40
C ALA A 149 27.80 1.11 -7.78
N GLY A 150 27.14 1.90 -8.63
CA GLY A 150 27.78 2.44 -9.83
C GLY A 150 26.92 2.37 -11.07
N GLY A 151 26.11 3.41 -11.29
CA GLY A 151 25.72 3.80 -12.64
C GLY A 151 26.70 4.84 -13.18
N SER A 152 27.20 4.65 -14.39
CA SER A 152 27.91 5.67 -15.17
C SER A 152 26.99 6.85 -15.50
N ASP A 153 27.54 8.01 -15.88
CA ASP A 153 26.82 9.20 -16.40
C ASP A 153 26.10 8.96 -17.76
N GLY A 154 25.59 7.76 -17.98
CA GLY A 154 24.84 7.37 -19.17
C GLY A 154 23.43 7.93 -19.18
N ILE A 155 22.76 7.70 -20.32
CA ILE A 155 21.40 8.18 -20.61
C ILE A 155 20.38 7.51 -19.68
N SER A 156 20.55 6.23 -19.38
CA SER A 156 19.62 5.47 -18.54
C SER A 156 19.55 6.01 -17.10
N PRO A 157 18.36 5.95 -16.46
CA PRO A 157 18.22 6.16 -15.03
C PRO A 157 19.13 5.23 -14.25
N ARG A 158 19.67 5.72 -13.13
CA ARG A 158 20.58 4.95 -12.27
C ARG A 158 19.86 4.58 -10.98
N PRO A 159 20.13 3.40 -10.40
CA PRO A 159 19.65 3.06 -9.07
C PRO A 159 20.15 4.06 -8.02
N VAL A 160 19.28 4.47 -7.11
CA VAL A 160 19.62 5.41 -6.02
C VAL A 160 19.57 4.69 -4.68
N PRO A 161 20.63 4.76 -3.86
CA PRO A 161 20.64 4.08 -2.57
C PRO A 161 19.87 4.91 -1.53
N TYR A 162 18.62 4.54 -1.26
CA TYR A 162 17.86 4.97 -0.08
C TYR A 162 17.55 3.77 0.85
N GLU A 163 17.19 4.05 2.11
CA GLU A 163 16.92 3.07 3.18
C GLU A 163 15.58 3.30 3.90
N THR A 164 14.88 4.41 3.63
CA THR A 164 13.49 4.67 4.06
C THR A 164 12.66 5.26 2.93
N VAL A 165 11.33 5.24 3.08
CA VAL A 165 10.39 5.84 2.13
C VAL A 165 10.58 7.36 2.07
N GLY A 166 10.76 8.00 3.23
CA GLY A 166 11.05 9.43 3.36
C GLY A 166 12.38 9.85 2.73
N GLU A 167 13.41 9.00 2.71
CA GLU A 167 14.63 9.29 1.96
C GLU A 167 14.38 9.30 0.44
N LEU A 168 13.58 8.36 -0.09
CA LEU A 168 13.16 8.36 -1.50
C LEU A 168 12.38 9.63 -1.85
N TYR A 169 11.35 9.96 -1.07
CA TYR A 169 10.57 11.17 -1.29
C TYR A 169 11.38 12.44 -1.07
N GLY A 170 12.37 12.45 -0.17
CA GLY A 170 13.30 13.57 -0.02
C GLY A 170 14.11 13.84 -1.28
N ILE A 171 14.55 12.79 -1.99
CA ILE A 171 15.22 12.92 -3.30
C ILE A 171 14.25 13.49 -4.35
N ILE A 172 13.02 12.95 -4.42
CA ILE A 172 11.97 13.40 -5.34
C ILE A 172 11.63 14.87 -5.08
N ARG A 173 11.42 15.24 -3.81
CA ARG A 173 11.16 16.60 -3.33
C ARG A 173 12.24 17.56 -3.82
N LYS A 174 13.51 17.17 -3.64
CA LYS A 174 14.64 18.00 -4.06
C LYS A 174 14.66 18.24 -5.57
N ALA A 175 14.23 17.26 -6.37
CA ALA A 175 14.09 17.43 -7.81
C ALA A 175 13.01 18.47 -8.17
N PHE A 176 11.82 18.38 -7.56
CA PHE A 176 10.76 19.38 -7.74
C PHE A 176 11.17 20.79 -7.29
N GLU A 177 11.99 20.91 -6.24
CA GLU A 177 12.55 22.19 -5.78
C GLU A 177 13.59 22.81 -6.72
N THR A 178 14.28 22.03 -7.54
CA THR A 178 15.50 22.51 -8.23
C THR A 178 15.34 22.56 -9.75
N MET A 179 14.51 21.70 -10.33
CA MET A 179 14.23 21.73 -11.77
C MET A 179 13.44 22.98 -12.15
N ASP A 180 13.59 23.43 -13.40
CA ASP A 180 12.85 24.59 -13.93
C ASP A 180 11.35 24.28 -14.00
N GLU A 181 10.53 25.07 -13.31
CA GLU A 181 9.08 24.86 -13.20
C GLU A 181 8.36 24.94 -14.54
N GLY A 182 8.72 25.93 -15.37
CA GLY A 182 8.08 26.17 -16.67
C GLY A 182 8.37 25.06 -17.67
N LEU A 183 9.44 24.29 -17.44
CA LEU A 183 9.72 23.08 -18.20
C LEU A 183 9.20 21.83 -17.52
N LEU A 184 9.10 21.76 -16.19
CA LEU A 184 8.80 20.52 -15.46
C LEU A 184 7.33 20.08 -15.61
N PHE A 185 6.37 20.99 -15.45
CA PHE A 185 4.94 20.63 -15.46
C PHE A 185 4.39 20.62 -16.89
N VAL A 186 4.49 19.46 -17.55
CA VAL A 186 4.06 19.24 -18.94
C VAL A 186 2.83 18.34 -19.05
N GLY A 187 2.40 17.76 -17.93
CA GLY A 187 1.18 16.98 -17.84
C GLY A 187 -0.06 17.84 -18.06
N PRO A 188 -1.14 17.29 -18.65
CA PRO A 188 -2.38 18.02 -18.77
C PRO A 188 -3.03 18.21 -17.39
N PRO A 189 -3.43 19.43 -16.99
CA PRO A 189 -4.11 19.68 -15.72
C PRO A 189 -5.40 18.86 -15.54
N THR A 190 -6.07 18.53 -16.64
CA THR A 190 -7.29 17.71 -16.65
C THR A 190 -7.04 16.26 -16.24
N ALA A 191 -5.82 15.73 -16.37
CA ALA A 191 -5.50 14.37 -15.94
C ALA A 191 -5.21 14.25 -14.43
N GLN A 192 -5.19 15.37 -13.69
CA GLN A 192 -4.99 15.34 -12.26
C GLN A 192 -6.24 14.86 -11.54
N VAL A 193 -6.09 13.85 -10.68
CA VAL A 193 -7.19 13.33 -9.87
C VAL A 193 -7.26 14.11 -8.56
N GLY A 194 -8.44 14.62 -8.22
CA GLY A 194 -8.72 15.26 -6.93
C GLY A 194 -9.68 14.45 -6.05
N GLY A 195 -9.60 14.62 -4.73
CA GLY A 195 -10.37 13.89 -3.72
C GLY A 195 -11.89 14.11 -3.80
N ASP A 196 -12.34 15.24 -4.36
CA ASP A 196 -13.76 15.49 -4.65
C ASP A 196 -14.27 14.52 -5.72
N THR A 197 -13.45 14.30 -6.75
CA THR A 197 -13.71 13.33 -7.83
C THR A 197 -13.81 11.91 -7.28
N LEU A 198 -13.02 11.61 -6.25
CA LEU A 198 -12.96 10.30 -5.60
C LEU A 198 -14.00 10.10 -4.49
N HIS A 199 -14.77 11.13 -4.12
CA HIS A 199 -15.61 11.15 -2.92
C HIS A 199 -14.85 10.79 -1.63
N LEU A 200 -13.54 11.07 -1.59
CA LEU A 200 -12.67 10.85 -0.43
C LEU A 200 -12.58 12.09 0.47
N ASN A 201 -12.95 13.26 -0.05
CA ASN A 201 -13.00 14.54 0.68
C ASN A 201 -14.25 14.67 1.59
N PHE A 202 -14.55 13.62 2.36
CA PHE A 202 -15.52 13.71 3.45
C PHE A 202 -14.92 13.05 4.69
N PRO A 203 -15.14 13.60 5.90
CA PRO A 203 -14.75 12.94 7.13
C PRO A 203 -15.43 11.57 7.17
N THR A 204 -14.67 10.51 6.88
CA THR A 204 -15.22 9.16 6.89
C THR A 204 -15.32 8.78 8.36
N ALA A 205 -16.51 8.92 8.95
CA ALA A 205 -16.78 8.44 10.29
C ALA A 205 -16.68 6.90 10.30
N GLY A 206 -15.50 6.39 10.58
CA GLY A 206 -15.30 4.99 10.96
C GLY A 206 -15.65 4.79 12.43
N MET A 207 -15.76 3.52 12.85
CA MET A 207 -15.93 3.19 14.28
C MET A 207 -14.77 3.71 15.17
N SER A 208 -13.64 4.09 14.57
CA SER A 208 -12.42 4.55 15.25
C SER A 208 -12.06 6.03 14.98
N GLY A 209 -12.93 6.82 14.35
CA GLY A 209 -12.72 8.27 14.17
C GLY A 209 -12.96 8.78 12.75
N ILE A 210 -12.69 10.09 12.57
CA ILE A 210 -12.63 10.78 11.29
C ILE A 210 -11.20 10.62 10.77
N TYR A 211 -11.05 10.10 9.54
CA TYR A 211 -9.76 10.09 8.84
C TYR A 211 -9.90 10.93 7.57
N ASP A 212 -8.99 11.88 7.38
CA ASP A 212 -8.87 12.63 6.13
C ASP A 212 -8.09 11.74 5.14
N MET A 213 -8.69 11.48 3.98
CA MET A 213 -8.01 10.83 2.86
C MET A 213 -8.02 11.82 1.71
N MET A 214 -6.91 12.51 1.56
CA MET A 214 -6.82 13.60 0.61
C MET A 214 -6.05 13.16 -0.63
N VAL A 215 -6.73 13.12 -1.76
CA VAL A 215 -6.06 13.04 -3.06
C VAL A 215 -6.03 14.45 -3.64
N LEU A 216 -4.83 15.01 -3.76
CA LEU A 216 -4.65 16.40 -4.18
C LEU A 216 -4.14 16.43 -5.63
N PRO A 217 -4.71 17.29 -6.49
CA PRO A 217 -4.17 17.50 -7.83
C PRO A 217 -2.79 18.17 -7.75
N VAL A 218 -1.88 17.78 -8.64
CA VAL A 218 -0.54 18.37 -8.77
C VAL A 218 -0.48 19.22 -10.03
N LEU A 219 -0.50 20.54 -9.84
CA LEU A 219 -0.61 21.52 -10.93
C LEU A 219 0.66 22.37 -11.10
N ASP A 220 1.43 22.48 -10.03
CA ASP A 220 2.60 23.34 -9.92
C ASP A 220 3.55 22.80 -8.85
N ARG A 221 4.67 23.50 -8.65
CA ARG A 221 5.64 23.11 -7.63
C ARG A 221 5.03 23.10 -6.23
N GLN A 222 4.22 24.09 -5.90
CA GLN A 222 3.66 24.21 -4.55
C GLN A 222 2.78 23.00 -4.20
N THR A 223 1.89 22.62 -5.11
CA THR A 223 1.00 21.46 -4.97
C THR A 223 1.78 20.14 -4.99
N ALA A 224 2.82 20.01 -5.82
CA ALA A 224 3.70 18.83 -5.82
C ALA A 224 4.40 18.64 -4.47
N LEU A 225 4.97 19.71 -3.91
CA LEU A 225 5.66 19.67 -2.63
C LEU A 225 4.70 19.33 -1.48
N ARG A 226 3.49 19.89 -1.49
CA ARG A 226 2.44 19.55 -0.51
C ARG A 226 2.08 18.07 -0.55
N VAL A 227 1.91 17.50 -1.75
CA VAL A 227 1.61 16.07 -1.92
C VAL A 227 2.73 15.19 -1.36
N ILE A 228 3.99 15.56 -1.62
CA ILE A 228 5.14 14.83 -1.10
C ILE A 228 5.19 14.90 0.43
N ASP A 229 4.94 16.07 0.99
CA ASP A 229 4.93 16.26 2.45
C ASP A 229 3.82 15.41 3.10
N GLU A 230 2.62 15.35 2.51
CA GLU A 230 1.49 14.50 2.99
C GLU A 230 1.87 13.01 3.03
N ILE A 231 2.45 12.47 1.96
CA ILE A 231 2.84 11.05 1.89
C ILE A 231 3.85 10.71 3.00
N VAL A 232 4.84 11.58 3.20
CA VAL A 232 5.87 11.36 4.23
C VAL A 232 5.26 11.51 5.63
N GLU A 233 4.36 12.48 5.82
CA GLU A 233 3.67 12.74 7.08
C GLU A 233 2.79 11.57 7.54
N GLU A 234 1.98 11.00 6.64
CA GLU A 234 1.13 9.86 6.95
C GLU A 234 1.96 8.59 7.24
N GLY A 235 3.03 8.34 6.46
CA GLY A 235 3.90 7.18 6.63
C GLY A 235 4.81 7.24 7.85
N GLU A 236 5.78 8.17 7.84
CA GLU A 236 6.87 8.28 8.83
C GLU A 236 6.59 9.34 9.90
N GLY A 237 5.58 10.20 9.71
CA GLY A 237 5.39 11.42 10.48
C GLY A 237 6.11 12.63 9.87
N THR A 238 5.92 13.78 10.50
CA THR A 238 6.25 15.11 9.95
C THR A 238 7.71 15.45 9.74
N HIS A 239 7.97 16.18 8.64
CA HIS A 239 9.25 16.81 8.30
C HIS A 239 9.36 18.22 8.90
N TYR A 240 9.78 18.32 10.15
CA TYR A 240 10.05 19.63 10.77
C TYR A 240 11.49 20.12 10.54
N PRO A 241 11.78 21.41 10.78
CA PRO A 241 13.14 21.93 10.83
C PRO A 241 14.09 21.06 11.67
N HIS A 242 15.36 20.97 11.27
CA HIS A 242 16.35 20.07 11.88
C HIS A 242 16.48 20.24 13.40
N ASP A 243 16.30 21.46 13.92
CA ASP A 243 16.30 21.76 15.35
C ASP A 243 15.12 21.12 16.10
N VAL A 244 13.93 21.10 15.50
CA VAL A 244 12.75 20.37 16.02
C VAL A 244 12.98 18.85 15.96
N GLN A 245 13.53 18.34 14.85
CA GLN A 245 13.84 16.92 14.70
C GLN A 245 14.83 16.42 15.76
N GLU A 246 15.87 17.19 16.07
CA GLU A 246 16.84 16.81 17.10
C GLU A 246 16.21 16.80 18.50
N ILE A 247 15.27 17.71 18.77
CA ILE A 247 14.50 17.72 20.03
C ILE A 247 13.65 16.45 20.13
N VAL A 248 12.89 16.12 19.09
CA VAL A 248 12.02 14.93 19.05
C VAL A 248 12.84 13.64 19.13
N ARG A 249 13.96 13.55 18.40
CA ARG A 249 14.93 12.45 18.50
C ARG A 249 15.40 12.23 19.94
N GLN A 250 15.64 13.33 20.66
CA GLN A 250 16.10 13.26 22.04
C GLN A 250 14.95 12.88 23.00
N ILE A 251 13.70 13.28 22.71
CA ILE A 251 12.50 12.80 23.43
C ILE A 251 12.33 11.30 23.25
N ASP A 252 12.37 10.79 22.02
CA ASP A 252 12.25 9.35 21.71
C ASP A 252 13.33 8.54 22.43
N LYS A 253 14.55 9.06 22.45
CA LYS A 253 15.68 8.42 23.11
C LYS A 253 15.53 8.39 24.64
N ASP A 254 15.08 9.49 25.22
CA ASP A 254 14.99 9.64 26.69
C ASP A 254 13.68 9.05 27.24
N ALA A 255 12.68 8.84 26.39
CA ALA A 255 11.33 8.36 26.70
C ALA A 255 10.76 9.00 27.98
N PRO A 256 10.71 10.35 28.08
CA PRO A 256 10.29 11.02 29.30
C PRO A 256 8.81 10.76 29.59
N LYS A 257 8.47 10.54 30.86
CA LYS A 257 7.08 10.34 31.30
C LYS A 257 6.20 11.60 31.18
N ASP A 258 6.82 12.77 31.12
CA ASP A 258 6.17 14.08 31.09
C ASP A 258 6.95 14.96 30.12
N ILE A 259 6.45 15.01 28.88
CA ILE A 259 7.09 15.71 27.76
C ILE A 259 7.07 17.21 28.00
N GLU A 260 5.99 17.76 28.56
CA GLU A 260 5.87 19.19 28.85
C GLU A 260 6.95 19.63 29.84
N LYS A 261 7.10 18.90 30.95
CA LYS A 261 8.15 19.16 31.94
C LYS A 261 9.55 18.96 31.36
N TYR A 262 9.72 17.96 30.48
CA TYR A 262 10.98 17.68 29.81
C TYR A 262 11.40 18.87 28.93
N LEU A 263 10.49 19.40 28.12
CA LEU A 263 10.72 20.54 27.22
C LEU A 263 10.94 21.85 27.99
N LYS A 264 10.13 22.12 29.02
CA LYS A 264 10.31 23.30 29.90
C LYS A 264 11.68 23.32 30.59
N LYS A 265 12.22 22.15 30.96
CA LYS A 265 13.56 22.03 31.55
C LYS A 265 14.69 22.31 30.55
N LYS A 266 14.45 22.15 29.25
CA LYS A 266 15.43 22.31 28.17
C LYS A 266 15.47 23.72 27.56
N LEU A 267 14.71 24.69 28.08
CA LEU A 267 14.62 26.09 27.61
C LEU A 267 14.22 26.18 26.12
N VAL A 268 13.08 25.58 25.80
CA VAL A 268 12.44 25.62 24.49
C VAL A 268 11.40 26.76 24.52
N SER A 269 11.40 27.68 23.55
CA SER A 269 10.44 28.80 23.49
C SER A 269 8.99 28.29 23.38
N GLU A 270 7.99 29.09 23.73
CA GLU A 270 6.58 28.69 23.59
C GLU A 270 6.19 28.34 22.14
N ALA A 271 6.75 29.07 21.16
CA ALA A 271 6.56 28.75 19.74
C ALA A 271 7.16 27.39 19.36
N LEU A 272 8.40 27.13 19.79
CA LEU A 272 9.07 25.85 19.52
C LEU A 272 8.44 24.69 20.30
N PHE A 273 7.84 24.97 21.46
CA PHE A 273 7.04 23.98 22.21
C PHE A 273 5.79 23.59 21.42
N ALA A 274 5.03 24.56 20.91
CA ALA A 274 3.85 24.29 20.09
C ALA A 274 4.21 23.54 18.80
N GLU A 275 5.35 23.87 18.18
CA GLU A 275 5.87 23.12 17.03
C GLU A 275 6.23 21.68 17.40
N VAL A 276 6.94 21.45 18.51
CA VAL A 276 7.28 20.09 18.99
C VAL A 276 6.03 19.30 19.37
N GLU A 277 5.05 19.91 20.01
CA GLU A 277 3.79 19.27 20.38
C GLU A 277 2.99 18.85 19.13
N ALA A 278 2.94 19.71 18.12
CA ALA A 278 2.34 19.38 16.83
C ALA A 278 3.07 18.21 16.14
N VAL A 279 4.41 18.18 16.15
CA VAL A 279 5.20 17.04 15.62
C VAL A 279 4.79 15.74 16.28
N LEU A 280 4.73 15.74 17.62
CA LEU A 280 4.46 14.53 18.38
C LEU A 280 3.02 14.05 18.16
N ALA A 281 2.07 14.98 18.00
CA ALA A 281 0.70 14.66 17.66
C ALA A 281 0.62 14.00 16.27
N THR A 282 1.24 14.57 15.24
CA THR A 282 1.22 13.97 13.90
C THR A 282 1.98 12.65 13.85
N GLN A 283 3.12 12.54 14.55
CA GLN A 283 3.84 11.27 14.69
C GLN A 283 3.00 10.19 15.34
N ALA A 284 2.14 10.52 16.31
CA ALA A 284 1.25 9.55 16.95
C ALA A 284 0.23 8.96 15.97
N GLU A 285 -0.10 9.68 14.89
CA GLU A 285 -1.04 9.24 13.86
C GLU A 285 -0.36 8.56 12.66
N SER A 286 0.98 8.56 12.58
CA SER A 286 1.76 7.93 11.51
C SER A 286 1.60 6.40 11.45
N HIS A 287 1.85 5.82 10.27
CA HIS A 287 1.86 4.36 10.10
C HIS A 287 2.86 3.69 11.07
N TYR A 288 4.04 4.28 11.23
CA TYR A 288 5.07 3.83 12.17
C TYR A 288 4.55 3.70 13.61
N ALA A 289 3.87 4.73 14.12
CA ALA A 289 3.34 4.73 15.48
C ALA A 289 2.19 3.71 15.63
N ARG A 290 1.26 3.69 14.68
CA ARG A 290 0.15 2.73 14.67
C ARG A 290 0.62 1.27 14.71
N PHE A 291 1.65 0.92 13.94
CA PHE A 291 2.19 -0.44 13.98
C PHE A 291 2.93 -0.75 15.29
N LYS A 292 3.55 0.23 15.94
CA LYS A 292 4.13 0.05 17.29
C LYS A 292 3.05 -0.22 18.33
N ASP A 293 1.90 0.45 18.24
CA ASP A 293 0.78 0.23 19.17
C ASP A 293 0.19 -1.16 18.98
N VAL A 294 -0.04 -1.59 17.74
CA VAL A 294 -0.46 -2.97 17.41
C VAL A 294 0.56 -3.99 17.96
N LEU A 295 1.87 -3.74 17.83
CA LEU A 295 2.90 -4.63 18.36
C LEU A 295 2.85 -4.71 19.88
N ALA A 296 2.71 -3.58 20.57
CA ALA A 296 2.68 -3.51 22.02
C ALA A 296 1.48 -4.29 22.58
N ASP A 297 0.30 -4.09 21.99
CA ASP A 297 -0.93 -4.77 22.39
C ASP A 297 -0.86 -6.28 22.10
N LEU A 298 -0.40 -6.68 20.90
CA LEU A 298 -0.14 -8.08 20.57
C LEU A 298 0.80 -8.75 21.58
N GLN A 299 1.88 -8.08 21.98
CA GLN A 299 2.82 -8.62 22.96
C GLN A 299 2.19 -8.72 24.36
N ALA A 300 1.32 -7.79 24.75
CA ALA A 300 0.55 -7.89 26.00
C ALA A 300 -0.37 -9.11 25.99
N MET A 301 -1.09 -9.35 24.89
CA MET A 301 -1.97 -10.51 24.74
C MET A 301 -1.21 -11.83 24.78
N LYS A 302 -0.06 -11.92 24.10
CA LYS A 302 0.82 -13.11 24.14
C LYS A 302 1.40 -13.39 25.54
N LYS A 303 1.59 -12.34 26.37
CA LYS A 303 1.99 -12.50 27.77
C LYS A 303 0.83 -13.01 28.64
N LYS A 304 -0.40 -12.54 28.39
CA LYS A 304 -1.61 -12.99 29.08
C LYS A 304 -1.93 -14.46 28.77
N ARG A 305 -1.89 -14.87 27.50
CA ARG A 305 -2.20 -16.25 27.07
C ARG A 305 -1.06 -16.89 26.28
N LYS A 306 -0.44 -17.91 26.89
CA LYS A 306 0.54 -18.76 26.19
C LYS A 306 -0.13 -19.49 25.02
N GLY A 307 0.48 -19.43 23.85
CA GLY A 307 -0.06 -20.06 22.64
C GLY A 307 -1.15 -19.25 21.93
N PHE A 308 -1.37 -17.98 22.31
CA PHE A 308 -2.18 -17.05 21.52
C PHE A 308 -1.61 -16.91 20.11
N ASP A 309 -2.38 -17.35 19.10
CA ASP A 309 -2.12 -17.11 17.68
C ASP A 309 -3.36 -16.46 17.05
N PRO A 310 -3.29 -15.16 16.72
CA PRO A 310 -4.43 -14.40 16.22
C PRO A 310 -4.71 -14.64 14.74
N ALA A 311 -3.82 -15.31 14.01
CA ALA A 311 -3.97 -15.51 12.57
C ALA A 311 -4.25 -16.97 12.21
N ARG A 312 -4.99 -17.17 11.13
CA ARG A 312 -5.14 -18.44 10.43
C ARG A 312 -3.78 -18.91 9.92
N ALA A 313 -3.64 -20.22 9.70
CA ALA A 313 -2.43 -20.84 9.16
C ALA A 313 -2.27 -20.61 7.65
N VAL A 314 -2.37 -19.36 7.21
CA VAL A 314 -2.21 -18.96 5.81
C VAL A 314 -0.75 -19.06 5.39
N VAL A 315 -0.51 -19.72 4.25
CA VAL A 315 0.83 -19.89 3.67
C VAL A 315 1.46 -18.56 3.27
N ALA A 316 2.78 -18.47 3.33
CA ALA A 316 3.49 -17.29 2.86
C ALA A 316 3.61 -17.29 1.33
N ASN A 317 3.49 -16.11 0.72
CA ASN A 317 3.68 -15.90 -0.71
C ASN A 317 2.90 -16.92 -1.59
N PRO A 318 1.57 -17.04 -1.41
CA PRO A 318 0.78 -17.92 -2.27
C PRO A 318 0.93 -17.47 -3.74
N VAL A 319 1.02 -18.43 -4.67
CA VAL A 319 1.04 -18.19 -6.12
C VAL A 319 0.22 -19.24 -6.86
N LEU A 320 -0.39 -18.83 -7.96
CA LEU A 320 -1.13 -19.69 -8.87
C LEU A 320 -0.19 -20.37 -9.87
N TYR A 321 0.76 -19.62 -10.43
CA TYR A 321 1.72 -20.10 -11.42
C TYR A 321 3.16 -19.73 -11.07
N GLU A 322 4.11 -20.37 -11.74
CA GLU A 322 5.51 -19.93 -11.70
C GLU A 322 5.66 -18.65 -12.52
N HIS A 323 6.35 -17.65 -11.96
CA HIS A 323 6.60 -16.39 -12.63
C HIS A 323 8.10 -16.14 -12.81
N PRO A 324 8.56 -15.63 -13.98
CA PRO A 324 9.98 -15.40 -14.24
C PRO A 324 10.64 -14.38 -13.30
N ASP A 325 9.88 -13.41 -12.79
CA ASP A 325 10.33 -12.35 -11.90
C ASP A 325 10.30 -12.76 -10.41
N VAL A 326 9.84 -13.97 -10.10
CA VAL A 326 9.65 -14.44 -8.72
C VAL A 326 10.71 -15.47 -8.32
N ASN A 327 11.27 -15.31 -7.12
CA ASN A 327 12.07 -16.38 -6.52
C ASN A 327 11.17 -17.51 -6.00
N MET A 328 10.92 -18.49 -6.86
CA MET A 328 10.02 -19.62 -6.58
C MET A 328 10.44 -20.46 -5.36
N ALA A 329 11.71 -20.43 -4.95
CA ALA A 329 12.15 -21.12 -3.72
C ALA A 329 11.59 -20.49 -2.44
N LYS A 330 10.99 -19.30 -2.52
CA LYS A 330 10.33 -18.58 -1.43
C LYS A 330 8.83 -18.39 -1.63
N ALA A 331 8.28 -18.88 -2.74
CA ALA A 331 6.85 -18.84 -3.05
C ALA A 331 6.18 -20.16 -2.69
N THR A 332 4.87 -20.12 -2.42
CA THR A 332 4.06 -21.31 -2.14
C THR A 332 3.05 -21.51 -3.25
N VAL A 333 3.28 -22.51 -4.11
CA VAL A 333 2.32 -22.86 -5.17
C VAL A 333 1.10 -23.52 -4.54
N ILE A 334 -0.09 -22.93 -4.75
CA ILE A 334 -1.35 -23.51 -4.28
C ILE A 334 -1.69 -24.74 -5.13
N THR A 335 -1.95 -25.89 -4.51
CA THR A 335 -2.20 -27.16 -5.23
C THR A 335 -3.62 -27.70 -5.07
N HIS A 336 -4.41 -27.19 -4.12
CA HIS A 336 -5.81 -27.60 -3.98
C HIS A 336 -6.64 -27.13 -5.20
N PRO A 337 -7.33 -28.03 -5.92
CA PRO A 337 -7.91 -27.72 -7.23
C PRO A 337 -8.96 -26.60 -7.19
N ASP A 338 -9.92 -26.66 -6.25
CA ASP A 338 -10.94 -25.61 -6.14
C ASP A 338 -10.36 -24.29 -5.62
N THR A 339 -9.30 -24.36 -4.80
CA THR A 339 -8.65 -23.14 -4.26
C THR A 339 -7.88 -22.42 -5.35
N ARG A 340 -7.23 -23.16 -6.26
CA ARG A 340 -6.59 -22.59 -7.45
C ARG A 340 -7.60 -21.86 -8.34
N ASP A 341 -8.78 -22.43 -8.54
CA ASP A 341 -9.83 -21.80 -9.35
C ASP A 341 -10.38 -20.53 -8.71
N VAL A 342 -10.55 -20.50 -7.38
CA VAL A 342 -10.92 -19.27 -6.65
C VAL A 342 -9.79 -18.25 -6.67
N LEU A 343 -8.53 -18.69 -6.58
CA LEU A 343 -7.35 -17.81 -6.64
C LEU A 343 -7.22 -17.15 -8.03
N ASP A 344 -7.50 -17.89 -9.11
CA ASP A 344 -7.53 -17.36 -10.47
C ASP A 344 -8.55 -16.23 -10.61
N VAL A 345 -9.78 -16.42 -10.10
CA VAL A 345 -10.81 -15.38 -10.04
C VAL A 345 -10.36 -14.18 -9.21
N SER A 346 -9.70 -14.41 -8.07
CA SER A 346 -9.16 -13.35 -7.22
C SER A 346 -8.11 -12.50 -7.94
N ASN A 347 -7.17 -13.16 -8.64
CA ASN A 347 -6.16 -12.48 -9.44
C ASN A 347 -6.79 -11.69 -10.60
N ALA A 348 -7.75 -12.28 -11.31
CA ALA A 348 -8.46 -11.60 -12.40
C ALA A 348 -9.24 -10.37 -11.90
N ALA A 349 -9.89 -10.46 -10.74
CA ALA A 349 -10.60 -9.34 -10.12
C ALA A 349 -9.65 -8.22 -9.68
N TYR A 350 -8.54 -8.57 -9.04
CA TYR A 350 -7.51 -7.60 -8.66
C TYR A 350 -6.89 -6.92 -9.89
N GLU A 351 -6.53 -7.68 -10.92
CA GLU A 351 -5.96 -7.14 -12.16
C GLU A 351 -6.97 -6.23 -12.91
N THR A 352 -8.25 -6.60 -12.93
CA THR A 352 -9.32 -5.77 -13.50
C THR A 352 -9.50 -4.46 -12.72
N MET A 353 -9.36 -4.50 -11.40
CA MET A 353 -9.39 -3.30 -10.57
C MET A 353 -8.20 -2.38 -10.83
N MET A 354 -7.00 -2.94 -11.06
CA MET A 354 -5.83 -2.16 -11.48
C MET A 354 -6.02 -1.52 -12.85
N LEU A 355 -6.69 -2.21 -13.78
CA LEU A 355 -7.05 -1.64 -15.09
C LEU A 355 -8.05 -0.48 -14.96
N LEU A 356 -9.06 -0.63 -14.10
CA LEU A 356 -10.02 0.44 -13.84
C LEU A 356 -9.32 1.69 -13.29
N LEU A 357 -8.41 1.52 -12.32
CA LEU A 357 -7.58 2.61 -11.79
C LEU A 357 -6.68 3.22 -12.87
N ALA A 358 -6.00 2.40 -13.67
CA ALA A 358 -5.16 2.89 -14.75
C ALA A 358 -5.97 3.70 -15.77
N ARG A 359 -7.19 3.26 -16.13
CA ARG A 359 -8.07 4.02 -17.02
C ARG A 359 -8.54 5.32 -16.40
N PHE A 360 -8.87 5.30 -15.11
CA PHE A 360 -9.28 6.50 -14.39
C PHE A 360 -8.16 7.54 -14.29
N TYR A 361 -6.91 7.12 -14.05
CA TYR A 361 -5.76 8.04 -13.96
C TYR A 361 -5.17 8.46 -15.31
N ALA A 362 -5.38 7.69 -16.38
CA ALA A 362 -4.96 8.01 -17.73
C ALA A 362 -6.15 8.30 -18.65
N HIS A 363 -7.22 8.86 -18.09
CA HIS A 363 -8.41 9.23 -18.85
C HIS A 363 -8.08 10.34 -19.84
N THR A 364 -8.83 10.38 -20.94
CA THR A 364 -8.61 11.37 -22.01
C THR A 364 -9.91 11.97 -22.49
N ASP A 365 -10.76 11.14 -23.08
CA ASP A 365 -12.04 11.47 -23.71
C ASP A 365 -13.24 10.92 -22.91
N GLU A 366 -13.02 10.49 -21.68
CA GLU A 366 -14.06 10.23 -20.70
C GLU A 366 -14.84 11.51 -20.38
N THR A 367 -16.16 11.38 -20.35
CA THR A 367 -17.08 12.34 -19.73
C THR A 367 -17.01 12.25 -18.20
N ASP A 368 -17.45 13.30 -17.50
CA ASP A 368 -17.53 13.30 -16.03
C ASP A 368 -18.37 12.13 -15.48
N GLU A 369 -19.42 11.73 -16.21
CA GLU A 369 -20.25 10.57 -15.84
C GLU A 369 -19.49 9.25 -15.99
N GLU A 370 -18.70 9.10 -17.06
CA GLU A 370 -17.83 7.94 -17.27
C GLU A 370 -16.72 7.87 -16.20
N LEU A 371 -16.10 9.00 -15.85
CA LEU A 371 -15.13 9.07 -14.75
C LEU A 371 -15.75 8.71 -13.40
N SER A 372 -16.95 9.23 -13.11
CA SER A 372 -17.69 8.88 -11.90
C SER A 372 -18.01 7.39 -11.85
N ALA A 373 -18.37 6.78 -12.99
CA ALA A 373 -18.62 5.34 -13.07
C ALA A 373 -17.35 4.50 -12.84
N LEU A 374 -16.21 4.90 -13.42
CA LEU A 374 -14.90 4.25 -13.20
C LEU A 374 -14.49 4.35 -11.73
N ASN A 375 -14.55 5.56 -11.16
CA ASN A 375 -14.25 5.79 -9.74
C ASN A 375 -15.14 4.91 -8.85
N TYR A 376 -16.46 5.02 -9.03
CA TYR A 376 -17.43 4.22 -8.28
C TYR A 376 -17.04 2.75 -8.34
N ALA A 377 -16.89 2.19 -9.55
CA ALA A 377 -16.56 0.78 -9.75
C ALA A 377 -15.37 0.28 -8.90
N VAL A 378 -14.27 1.04 -8.86
CA VAL A 378 -13.04 0.67 -8.14
C VAL A 378 -13.29 0.56 -6.63
N PHE A 379 -13.79 1.63 -6.01
CA PHE A 379 -13.97 1.66 -4.55
C PHE A 379 -15.21 0.87 -4.11
N TYR A 380 -16.25 0.86 -4.95
CA TYR A 380 -17.50 0.12 -4.74
C TYR A 380 -18.16 -0.29 -6.09
N PRO A 381 -18.24 -1.58 -6.44
CA PRO A 381 -18.14 -2.74 -5.56
C PRO A 381 -16.78 -3.44 -5.55
N MET A 382 -15.81 -3.10 -6.42
CA MET A 382 -14.63 -3.96 -6.62
C MET A 382 -13.82 -4.19 -5.35
N MET A 383 -13.35 -3.14 -4.66
CA MET A 383 -12.60 -3.32 -3.41
C MET A 383 -13.41 -4.02 -2.30
N THR A 384 -14.60 -3.49 -2.00
CA THR A 384 -15.37 -3.83 -0.79
C THR A 384 -16.20 -5.10 -0.91
N MET A 385 -16.68 -5.42 -2.11
CA MET A 385 -17.65 -6.49 -2.37
C MET A 385 -17.10 -7.60 -3.29
N VAL A 386 -15.87 -7.43 -3.82
CA VAL A 386 -15.19 -8.42 -4.68
C VAL A 386 -13.82 -8.78 -4.13
N THR A 387 -12.84 -7.87 -4.19
CA THR A 387 -11.43 -8.14 -3.83
C THR A 387 -11.27 -8.60 -2.38
N ARG A 388 -11.84 -7.85 -1.41
CA ARG A 388 -11.78 -8.24 0.01
C ARG A 388 -12.52 -9.55 0.28
N PRO A 389 -13.79 -9.74 -0.13
CA PRO A 389 -14.47 -11.03 0.05
C PRO A 389 -13.75 -12.23 -0.58
N LEU A 390 -13.18 -12.10 -1.78
CA LEU A 390 -12.38 -13.17 -2.40
C LEU A 390 -11.13 -13.48 -1.57
N SER A 391 -10.46 -12.44 -1.07
CA SER A 391 -9.30 -12.60 -0.20
C SER A 391 -9.65 -13.35 1.10
N GLU A 392 -10.75 -12.96 1.75
CA GLU A 392 -11.26 -13.63 2.96
C GLU A 392 -11.60 -15.10 2.68
N VAL A 393 -12.33 -15.38 1.59
CA VAL A 393 -12.66 -16.76 1.15
C VAL A 393 -11.38 -17.59 0.98
N LEU A 394 -10.35 -17.07 0.31
CA LEU A 394 -9.09 -17.78 0.13
C LEU A 394 -8.42 -18.12 1.46
N THR A 395 -8.51 -17.25 2.46
CA THR A 395 -7.95 -17.52 3.80
C THR A 395 -8.69 -18.61 4.57
N ASP A 396 -9.85 -19.06 4.10
CA ASP A 396 -10.60 -20.20 4.65
C ASP A 396 -10.39 -21.50 3.87
N MET A 397 -9.85 -21.42 2.66
CA MET A 397 -9.67 -22.58 1.79
C MET A 397 -8.31 -23.26 2.02
N PRO A 398 -8.22 -24.60 1.85
CA PRO A 398 -6.96 -25.33 1.97
C PRO A 398 -5.97 -24.91 0.87
N ALA A 399 -4.70 -24.75 1.22
CA ALA A 399 -3.64 -24.42 0.26
C ALA A 399 -3.28 -25.61 -0.64
N PHE A 400 -3.28 -26.81 -0.07
CA PHE A 400 -2.76 -28.02 -0.73
C PHE A 400 -3.83 -29.07 -0.95
N LYS A 401 -3.59 -29.96 -1.92
CA LYS A 401 -4.43 -31.12 -2.17
C LYS A 401 -4.34 -32.12 -1.02
N GLU A 402 -3.16 -32.26 -0.43
CA GLU A 402 -2.92 -33.02 0.78
C GLU A 402 -3.64 -32.39 1.97
N VAL A 403 -4.16 -33.22 2.87
CA VAL A 403 -4.85 -32.73 4.06
C VAL A 403 -3.81 -32.15 5.03
N THR A 404 -3.78 -30.82 5.12
CA THR A 404 -2.98 -30.04 6.08
C THR A 404 -3.84 -28.99 6.75
N GLU A 405 -3.32 -28.35 7.80
CA GLU A 405 -3.97 -27.18 8.42
C GLU A 405 -3.69 -25.88 7.64
N GLU A 406 -2.85 -25.94 6.60
CA GLU A 406 -2.40 -24.77 5.86
C GLU A 406 -3.46 -24.26 4.89
N ARG A 407 -3.70 -22.96 4.97
CA ARG A 407 -4.72 -22.26 4.20
C ARG A 407 -4.10 -21.40 3.12
N ALA A 408 -4.83 -21.17 2.04
CA ALA A 408 -4.43 -20.26 0.98
C ALA A 408 -4.59 -18.80 1.42
N GLY A 409 -4.20 -17.89 0.53
CA GLY A 409 -4.43 -16.46 0.67
C GLY A 409 -4.39 -15.80 -0.70
N PRO A 410 -4.78 -14.52 -0.82
CA PRO A 410 -4.65 -13.79 -2.09
C PRO A 410 -3.17 -13.64 -2.46
N SER A 411 -2.85 -13.87 -3.73
CA SER A 411 -1.48 -13.71 -4.25
C SER A 411 -1.27 -12.33 -4.90
N PHE A 412 -2.36 -11.70 -5.35
CA PHE A 412 -2.35 -10.42 -6.07
C PHE A 412 -1.44 -10.48 -7.31
N GLU A 413 -1.40 -11.62 -7.98
CA GLU A 413 -0.56 -11.81 -9.18
C GLU A 413 -1.03 -10.89 -10.31
N GLN A 414 -0.09 -10.20 -10.94
CA GLN A 414 -0.30 -9.49 -12.20
C GLN A 414 0.29 -10.31 -13.36
N PHE A 415 -0.41 -10.34 -14.49
CA PHE A 415 0.02 -11.07 -15.68
C PHE A 415 0.49 -10.10 -16.77
N PRO A 416 1.56 -10.44 -17.53
CA PRO A 416 2.09 -9.55 -18.57
C PRO A 416 1.08 -9.16 -19.65
N SER A 417 0.04 -9.97 -19.89
CA SER A 417 -0.94 -9.77 -20.96
C SER A 417 -1.82 -8.54 -20.79
N VAL A 418 -1.92 -7.96 -19.60
CA VAL A 418 -2.89 -6.90 -19.30
C VAL A 418 -2.24 -5.53 -19.36
N HIS A 419 -2.50 -4.79 -20.45
CA HIS A 419 -1.91 -3.48 -20.72
C HIS A 419 -2.95 -2.37 -20.66
N PHE A 420 -2.49 -1.16 -20.34
CA PHE A 420 -3.27 0.05 -20.55
C PHE A 420 -3.59 0.23 -22.04
N LEU A 421 -4.87 0.44 -22.35
CA LEU A 421 -5.34 0.77 -23.69
C LEU A 421 -5.73 2.26 -23.74
N PRO A 422 -5.07 3.08 -24.59
CA PRO A 422 -5.40 4.50 -24.68
C PRO A 422 -6.75 4.74 -25.37
N HIS A 423 -7.19 3.83 -26.24
CA HIS A 423 -8.46 3.94 -26.96
C HIS A 423 -9.64 3.59 -26.04
N LYS A 424 -10.53 4.57 -25.78
CA LYS A 424 -11.64 4.44 -24.83
C LYS A 424 -12.53 3.25 -25.09
N GLU A 425 -13.13 3.17 -26.27
CA GLU A 425 -14.10 2.12 -26.61
C GLU A 425 -13.50 0.72 -26.43
N SER A 426 -12.26 0.51 -26.89
CA SER A 426 -11.56 -0.76 -26.70
C SER A 426 -11.27 -1.05 -25.23
N ALA A 427 -10.85 -0.05 -24.45
CA ALA A 427 -10.58 -0.22 -23.02
C ALA A 427 -11.85 -0.59 -22.25
N TRP A 428 -12.96 0.10 -22.51
CA TRP A 428 -14.26 -0.17 -21.89
C TRP A 428 -14.82 -1.54 -22.28
N MET A 429 -14.66 -1.95 -23.55
CA MET A 429 -15.05 -3.29 -24.00
C MET A 429 -14.27 -4.38 -23.27
N VAL A 430 -12.94 -4.26 -23.17
CA VAL A 430 -12.10 -5.24 -22.45
C VAL A 430 -12.46 -5.28 -20.96
N LEU A 431 -12.71 -4.14 -20.33
CA LEU A 431 -13.16 -4.08 -18.93
C LEU A 431 -14.50 -4.80 -18.75
N HIS A 432 -15.47 -4.56 -19.62
CA HIS A 432 -16.74 -5.27 -19.62
C HIS A 432 -16.56 -6.78 -19.76
N GLU A 433 -15.79 -7.24 -20.76
CA GLU A 433 -15.55 -8.67 -20.99
C GLU A 433 -14.89 -9.35 -19.78
N ARG A 434 -13.92 -8.67 -19.15
CA ARG A 434 -13.27 -9.18 -17.94
C ARG A 434 -14.24 -9.29 -16.77
N LEU A 435 -15.05 -8.26 -16.52
CA LEU A 435 -16.07 -8.28 -15.48
C LEU A 435 -17.08 -9.41 -15.72
N ASP A 436 -17.52 -9.61 -16.96
CA ASP A 436 -18.47 -10.67 -17.31
C ASP A 436 -17.89 -12.07 -17.08
N GLN A 437 -16.64 -12.30 -17.52
CA GLN A 437 -15.92 -13.55 -17.28
C GLN A 437 -15.74 -13.85 -15.78
N ILE A 438 -15.38 -12.84 -14.98
CA ILE A 438 -15.24 -12.98 -13.52
C ILE A 438 -16.58 -13.32 -12.88
N ALA A 439 -17.66 -12.67 -13.31
CA ALA A 439 -19.00 -12.90 -12.78
C ALA A 439 -19.48 -14.33 -13.04
N ASP A 440 -19.38 -14.78 -14.29
CA ASP A 440 -19.80 -16.13 -14.71
C ASP A 440 -18.97 -17.21 -14.00
N ARG A 441 -17.66 -16.97 -13.86
CA ARG A 441 -16.76 -17.90 -13.15
C ARG A 441 -17.06 -17.97 -11.66
N CYS A 442 -17.33 -16.85 -11.00
CA CYS A 442 -17.79 -16.82 -9.61
C CYS A 442 -19.07 -17.63 -9.41
N GLU A 443 -20.04 -17.50 -10.32
CA GLU A 443 -21.31 -18.23 -10.24
C GLU A 443 -21.13 -19.73 -10.47
N GLU A 444 -20.28 -20.14 -11.41
CA GLU A 444 -19.93 -21.55 -11.61
C GLU A 444 -19.28 -22.15 -10.35
N LEU A 445 -18.30 -21.45 -9.77
CA LEU A 445 -17.59 -21.90 -8.57
C LEU A 445 -18.50 -21.99 -7.36
N GLY A 446 -19.40 -21.02 -7.17
CA GLY A 446 -20.36 -21.02 -6.07
C GLY A 446 -21.42 -22.12 -6.13
N ARG A 447 -21.49 -22.90 -7.21
CA ARG A 447 -22.32 -24.13 -7.32
C ARG A 447 -21.54 -25.41 -6.99
N ARG A 448 -20.21 -25.34 -6.86
CA ARG A 448 -19.37 -26.52 -6.60
C ARG A 448 -19.40 -26.88 -5.12
N LYS A 449 -19.55 -28.17 -4.85
CA LYS A 449 -19.49 -28.70 -3.49
C LYS A 449 -18.09 -28.48 -2.89
N GLY A 450 -18.00 -27.82 -1.75
CA GLY A 450 -16.74 -27.53 -1.06
C GLY A 450 -16.16 -26.15 -1.34
N VAL A 451 -16.72 -25.41 -2.30
CA VAL A 451 -16.46 -23.98 -2.48
C VAL A 451 -17.52 -23.19 -1.70
N PRO A 452 -17.16 -22.11 -0.98
CA PRO A 452 -18.15 -21.31 -0.25
C PRO A 452 -19.21 -20.68 -1.15
N ASP A 453 -20.49 -20.76 -0.76
CA ASP A 453 -21.63 -20.12 -1.44
C ASP A 453 -21.44 -18.60 -1.63
N ARG A 454 -20.59 -17.98 -0.81
CA ARG A 454 -20.16 -16.58 -0.92
C ARG A 454 -19.68 -16.21 -2.33
N MET A 455 -19.09 -17.14 -3.07
CA MET A 455 -18.68 -16.94 -4.47
C MET A 455 -19.85 -16.49 -5.37
N SER A 456 -21.04 -17.07 -5.22
CA SER A 456 -22.23 -16.68 -5.99
C SER A 456 -22.73 -15.26 -5.66
N TYR A 457 -22.52 -14.79 -4.42
CA TYR A 457 -22.83 -13.41 -4.05
C TYR A 457 -21.83 -12.43 -4.67
N ILE A 458 -20.55 -12.78 -4.65
CA ILE A 458 -19.49 -12.00 -5.30
C ILE A 458 -19.77 -11.90 -6.82
N GLY A 459 -20.09 -13.02 -7.47
CA GLY A 459 -20.42 -13.06 -8.89
C GLY A 459 -21.58 -12.13 -9.27
N ARG A 460 -22.64 -12.07 -8.45
CA ARG A 460 -23.77 -11.14 -8.69
C ARG A 460 -23.38 -9.67 -8.58
N ASN A 461 -22.49 -9.31 -7.65
CA ASN A 461 -21.97 -7.95 -7.54
C ASN A 461 -21.17 -7.56 -8.79
N VAL A 462 -20.30 -8.46 -9.27
CA VAL A 462 -19.52 -8.25 -10.50
C VAL A 462 -20.45 -8.18 -11.71
N LYS A 463 -21.45 -9.06 -11.82
CA LYS A 463 -22.41 -9.05 -12.94
C LYS A 463 -23.18 -7.74 -13.03
N THR A 464 -23.57 -7.20 -11.88
CA THR A 464 -24.24 -5.89 -11.81
C THR A 464 -23.35 -4.79 -12.40
N LEU A 465 -22.05 -4.85 -12.12
CA LEU A 465 -21.08 -3.91 -12.67
C LEU A 465 -20.88 -4.12 -14.18
N ALA A 466 -20.75 -5.38 -14.63
CA ALA A 466 -20.64 -5.71 -16.05
C ALA A 466 -21.82 -5.17 -16.87
N ILE A 467 -23.06 -5.34 -16.38
CA ILE A 467 -24.27 -4.80 -17.01
C ILE A 467 -24.21 -3.28 -17.15
N LYS A 468 -23.73 -2.55 -16.13
CA LYS A 468 -23.57 -1.09 -16.19
C LYS A 468 -22.56 -0.66 -17.27
N PHE A 469 -21.42 -1.35 -17.36
CA PHE A 469 -20.43 -1.07 -18.40
C PHE A 469 -20.96 -1.38 -19.80
N LYS A 470 -21.69 -2.48 -19.97
CA LYS A 470 -22.36 -2.83 -21.23
C LYS A 470 -23.33 -1.75 -21.68
N HIS A 471 -24.20 -1.27 -20.79
CA HIS A 471 -25.14 -0.20 -21.12
C HIS A 471 -24.44 1.08 -21.58
N LYS A 472 -23.28 1.42 -21.01
CA LYS A 472 -22.48 2.57 -21.43
C LYS A 472 -21.85 2.39 -22.81
N LEU A 473 -21.49 1.16 -23.19
CA LEU A 473 -20.98 0.85 -24.54
C LEU A 473 -22.08 0.90 -25.62
N GLU A 474 -23.34 0.74 -25.23
CA GLU A 474 -24.50 0.72 -26.13
C GLU A 474 -25.21 2.09 -26.26
N SER A 475 -24.90 3.04 -25.37
CA SER A 475 -25.44 4.41 -25.34
C SER A 475 -24.53 5.39 -26.07
#